data_AF-A0A954LQU8-F1
#
_entry.id   AF-A0A954LQU8-F1
#
_cell.length_a   1.000
_cell.length_b   1.000
_cell.length_c   1.000
_cell.angle_alpha   90.00
_cell.angle_beta   90.00
_cell.angle_gamma   90.00
#
_symmetry.space_group_name_H-M   'P 1'
#
loop_
_entity.id
_entity.type
_entity.pdbx_description
1 polymer ?
#
loop_
_entity_poly.entity_id
_entity_poly.type
_entity_poly.pdbx_seq_one_letter_code
_entity_poly.pdbx_strand_id
1 'polypeptide(L)' 'MSEPSAVANTFYDEMYDADGHPRRKIFAEKLKGLTSEDLRQRQKRAETSLLDRGITFAVYGDQAGSEKIWPFDII' A
#
# COMPACT_ATOMS: atom_id res chain seq x y z
N MET A 1 13.22 -7.56 32.89
CA MET A 1 13.06 -8.43 31.70
C MET A 1 11.57 -8.46 31.42
N SER A 2 11.10 -7.65 30.47
CA SER A 2 9.70 -7.65 30.03
C SER A 2 9.67 -8.26 28.64
N GLU A 3 8.97 -9.38 28.51
CA GLU A 3 8.68 -10.00 27.22
C GLU A 3 7.88 -9.04 26.34
N PRO A 4 8.20 -8.91 25.03
CA PRO A 4 7.25 -8.30 24.12
C PRO A 4 6.15 -9.32 23.84
N SER A 5 4.95 -8.99 24.33
CA SER A 5 3.68 -9.63 23.96
C SER A 5 3.51 -9.62 22.45
N ALA A 6 3.92 -10.72 21.79
CA ALA A 6 3.53 -10.98 20.41
C ALA A 6 2.09 -11.50 20.48
N VAL A 7 1.14 -10.60 20.30
CA VAL A 7 -0.18 -10.99 19.79
C VAL A 7 0.10 -11.64 18.43
N ALA A 8 0.25 -12.96 18.41
CA ALA A 8 0.31 -13.76 17.19
C ALA A 8 -1.09 -13.71 16.58
N ASN A 9 -1.38 -12.56 15.99
CA ASN A 9 -2.53 -12.29 15.18
C ASN A 9 -2.58 -13.39 14.12
N THR A 10 -3.46 -14.37 14.30
CA THR A 10 -3.76 -15.41 13.31
C THR A 10 -4.61 -14.79 12.20
N PHE A 11 -4.03 -13.84 11.49
CA PHE A 11 -4.71 -13.09 10.44
C PHE A 11 -4.50 -13.87 9.15
N TYR A 12 -5.55 -13.95 8.35
CA TYR A 12 -5.45 -14.60 7.05
C TYR A 12 -4.64 -13.72 6.12
N ASP A 13 -3.46 -14.18 5.73
CA ASP A 13 -2.62 -13.54 4.73
C ASP A 13 -3.09 -13.94 3.32
N GLU A 14 -3.49 -12.93 2.53
CA GLU A 14 -3.98 -13.09 1.16
C GLU A 14 -2.87 -13.46 0.17
N MET A 15 -1.61 -13.18 0.52
CA MET A 15 -0.42 -13.42 -0.31
C MET A 15 0.23 -14.77 -0.03
N TYR A 16 0.33 -15.15 1.25
CA TYR A 16 1.04 -16.34 1.70
C TYR A 16 0.15 -17.27 2.51
N ASP A 17 0.37 -18.58 2.37
CA ASP A 17 -0.24 -19.56 3.27
C ASP A 17 0.53 -19.71 4.58
N ALA A 18 -0.02 -20.54 5.48
CA ALA A 18 0.59 -20.76 6.79
C ALA A 18 1.98 -21.41 6.72
N ASP A 19 2.31 -22.06 5.60
CA ASP A 19 3.60 -22.68 5.33
C ASP A 19 4.56 -21.71 4.61
N GLY A 20 4.13 -20.46 4.35
CA GLY A 20 4.90 -19.43 3.68
C GLY A 20 4.94 -19.54 2.16
N HIS A 21 4.12 -20.40 1.55
CA HIS A 21 4.04 -20.49 0.10
C HIS A 21 3.11 -19.41 -0.47
N PRO A 22 3.48 -18.79 -1.61
CA PRO A 22 2.63 -17.80 -2.23
C PRO A 22 1.36 -18.46 -2.78
N ARG A 23 0.21 -17.97 -2.32
CA ARG A 23 -1.12 -18.41 -2.80
C ARG A 23 -1.32 -18.14 -4.29
N ARG A 24 -0.67 -17.07 -4.80
CA ARG A 24 -0.64 -16.70 -6.22
C ARG A 24 0.79 -16.63 -6.74
N LYS A 25 1.37 -17.79 -7.08
CA LYS A 25 2.77 -17.93 -7.54
C LYS A 25 3.17 -16.91 -8.61
N ILE A 26 2.39 -16.79 -9.69
CA ILE A 26 2.71 -15.87 -10.81
C ILE A 26 2.76 -14.41 -10.35
N PHE A 27 1.89 -14.01 -9.43
CA PHE A 27 1.88 -12.65 -8.90
C PHE A 27 3.09 -12.39 -8.00
N ALA A 28 3.38 -13.32 -7.08
CA ALA A 28 4.56 -13.23 -6.21
C ALA A 28 5.87 -13.15 -7.02
N GLU A 29 6.03 -13.95 -8.06
CA GLU A 29 7.21 -13.90 -8.93
C GLU A 29 7.32 -12.56 -9.69
N LYS A 30 6.20 -12.01 -10.16
CA LYS A 30 6.20 -10.67 -10.77
C LYS A 30 6.59 -9.58 -9.78
N LEU A 31 6.10 -9.65 -8.54
CA LEU A 31 6.46 -8.69 -7.49
C LEU A 31 7.94 -8.75 -7.13
N LYS A 32 8.52 -9.95 -7.06
CA LYS A 32 9.97 -10.13 -6.82
C LYS A 32 10.84 -9.45 -7.87
N GLY A 33 10.34 -9.31 -9.10
CA GLY A 33 11.03 -8.61 -10.19
C GLY A 33 10.94 -7.09 -10.15
N LEU A 34 10.16 -6.51 -9.23
CA LEU A 34 10.03 -5.06 -9.09
C LEU A 34 11.02 -4.53 -8.06
N THR A 35 11.73 -3.47 -8.43
CA THR A 35 12.56 -2.74 -7.48
C THR A 35 11.71 -1.77 -6.66
N SER A 36 12.23 -1.32 -5.52
CA SER A 36 11.59 -0.27 -4.73
C SER A 36 11.41 1.03 -5.54
N GLU A 37 12.31 1.31 -6.48
CA GLU A 37 12.19 2.47 -7.36
C GLU A 37 11.05 2.29 -8.37
N ASP A 38 10.85 1.09 -8.94
CA ASP A 38 9.71 0.80 -9.82
C ASP A 38 8.38 1.02 -9.09
N LEU A 39 8.30 0.56 -7.84
CA LEU A 39 7.13 0.74 -6.99
C LEU A 39 6.90 2.23 -6.70
N ARG A 40 7.94 2.97 -6.32
CA ARG A 40 7.85 4.42 -6.06
C ARG A 40 7.39 5.20 -7.30
N GLN A 41 7.90 4.84 -8.47
CA GLN A 41 7.49 5.47 -9.73
C GLN A 41 6.03 5.16 -10.07
N ARG A 42 5.58 3.92 -9.85
CA ARG A 42 4.17 3.52 -10.05
C ARG A 42 3.24 4.24 -9.07
N GLN A 43 3.64 4.36 -7.81
CA GLN A 43 2.92 5.10 -6.78
C GLN A 43 2.73 6.56 -7.21
N LYS A 44 3.81 7.26 -7.56
CA LYS A 44 3.74 8.65 -8.03
C LYS A 44 2.85 8.82 -9.26
N ARG A 45 2.88 7.88 -10.21
CA ARG A 45 2.01 7.89 -11.39
C ARG A 45 0.54 7.71 -11.02
N ALA A 46 0.24 6.82 -10.06
CA ALA A 46 -1.11 6.62 -9.55
C ALA A 46 -1.61 7.90 -8.86
N GLU A 47 -0.83 8.49 -7.97
CA GLU A 47 -1.15 9.75 -7.28
C GLU A 47 -1.42 10.90 -8.25
N THR A 48 -0.56 11.06 -9.28
CA THR A 48 -0.77 12.06 -10.34
C THR A 48 -2.07 11.79 -11.10
N SER A 49 -2.35 10.53 -11.43
CA SER A 49 -3.58 10.14 -12.12
C SER A 49 -4.85 10.37 -11.28
N LEU A 50 -4.74 10.31 -9.95
CA LEU A 50 -5.83 10.63 -9.03
C LEU A 50 -6.07 12.14 -8.98
N LEU A 51 -4.99 12.94 -8.89
CA LEU A 51 -5.04 14.40 -8.95
C LEU A 51 -5.67 14.88 -10.27
N ASP A 52 -5.19 14.39 -11.41
CA ASP A 52 -5.65 14.79 -12.74
C ASP A 52 -7.14 14.46 -12.96
N ARG A 53 -7.67 13.46 -12.25
CA ARG A 53 -9.08 13.06 -12.31
C ARG A 53 -9.95 13.75 -11.25
N GLY A 54 -9.39 14.61 -10.41
CA GLY A 54 -10.11 15.25 -9.31
C GLY A 54 -10.56 14.27 -8.23
N ILE A 55 -9.87 13.13 -8.06
CA ILE A 55 -10.15 12.18 -6.98
C ILE A 55 -9.43 12.70 -5.72
N THR A 56 -10.03 13.72 -5.11
CA THR A 56 -9.50 14.43 -3.94
C THR A 56 -10.55 14.52 -2.83
N PHE A 57 -10.11 14.81 -1.61
CA PHE A 57 -10.98 15.17 -0.49
C PHE A 57 -10.57 16.54 0.05
N ALA A 58 -11.56 17.29 0.52
CA ALA A 58 -11.33 18.60 1.14
C ALA A 58 -10.81 18.42 2.57
N VAL A 59 -9.70 19.08 2.89
CA VAL A 59 -9.18 19.16 4.25
C VAL A 59 -9.64 20.46 4.88
N TYR A 60 -10.60 20.38 5.81
CA TYR A 60 -11.02 21.53 6.61
C TYR A 60 -10.18 21.57 7.90
N GLY A 61 -9.35 22.60 8.06
CA GLY A 61 -8.50 22.76 9.26
C GLY A 61 -7.25 23.61 9.08
N ASP A 62 -6.83 23.85 7.84
CA ASP A 62 -5.81 24.84 7.50
C ASP A 62 -6.48 25.95 6.68
N GLN A 63 -6.12 27.22 6.87
CA GLN A 63 -6.88 28.41 6.44
C GLN A 63 -7.14 28.54 4.92
N ALA A 64 -6.71 27.57 4.12
CA ALA A 64 -6.79 27.58 2.66
C ALA A 64 -7.72 26.51 2.04
N GLY A 65 -8.37 25.61 2.80
CA GLY A 65 -9.23 24.58 2.19
C GLY A 65 -8.49 23.76 1.13
N SER A 66 -7.34 23.19 1.50
CA SER A 66 -6.50 22.46 0.54
C SER A 66 -7.10 21.10 0.20
N GLU A 67 -7.12 20.78 -1.10
CA GLU A 67 -7.46 19.45 -1.59
C GLU A 67 -6.27 18.49 -1.42
N LYS A 68 -6.55 17.27 -0.98
CA LYS A 68 -5.57 16.18 -0.94
C LYS A 68 -6.10 14.93 -1.63
N ILE A 69 -5.21 14.13 -2.21
CA ILE A 69 -5.57 12.78 -2.65
C ILE A 69 -5.72 11.85 -1.45
N TRP A 70 -6.58 10.85 -1.61
CA TRP A 70 -6.65 9.73 -0.67
C TRP A 70 -5.31 9.01 -0.60
N PRO A 71 -4.87 8.59 0.61
CA PRO A 71 -3.75 7.67 0.72
C PRO A 71 -4.10 6.40 -0.05
N PHE A 72 -3.25 6.05 -1.00
CA PHE A 72 -3.44 4.94 -1.91
C PHE A 72 -2.15 4.13 -1.90
N ASP A 73 -2.25 2.80 -1.81
CA ASP A 73 -1.13 1.90 -2.02
C ASP A 73 -1.35 1.14 -3.34
N ILE A 74 -0.28 0.96 -4.09
CA ILE A 74 -0.28 0.20 -5.35
C ILE A 74 -0.17 -1.31 -5.12
N ILE A 75 0.22 -1.78 -3.93
CA ILE A 75 0.46 -3.19 -3.58
C ILE A 75 -0.24 -3.58 -2.29
#